data_AF-A0AA46A6U2-F1
#
_entry.id   AF-A0AA46A6U2-F1
#
_cell.length_a   1.000
_cell.length_b   1.000
_cell.length_c   1.000
_cell.angle_alpha   90.00
_cell.angle_beta   90.00
_cell.angle_gamma   90.00
#
_symmetry.space_group_name_H-M   'P 1'
#
loop_
_entity.id
_entity.type
_entity.pdbx_description
1 polymer ?
#
loop_
_entity_poly.entity_id
_entity_poly.type
_entity_poly.pdbx_seq_one_letter_code
_entity_poly.pdbx_strand_id
1 'polypeptide(L)'
;MIWLNGWLWIIAALVLAVLELFAPGWIFMGIAAAVGLMGLLLISGIWSAGLPLTLVVTAVLSGVIWLILRRVAGVNKGQVRIWDRDIND
;
A
#
# COMPACT_ATOMS: atom_id res chain seq x y z
N MET A 1 20.96 8.52 -13.84
CA MET A 1 20.13 7.32 -14.01
C MET A 1 18.67 7.70 -13.78
N ILE A 2 17.88 7.84 -14.85
CA ILE A 2 16.49 8.34 -14.76
C ILE A 2 15.64 7.54 -13.75
N TRP A 3 15.87 6.24 -13.66
CA TRP A 3 15.12 5.30 -12.81
C TRP A 3 15.27 5.49 -11.30
N LEU A 4 16.36 6.11 -10.83
CA LEU A 4 16.55 6.39 -9.40
C LEU A 4 16.03 7.78 -9.00
N ASN A 5 15.34 8.48 -9.91
CA ASN A 5 14.67 9.72 -9.58
C ASN A 5 13.43 9.40 -8.71
N GLY A 6 13.50 9.71 -7.42
CA GLY A 6 12.42 9.41 -6.48
C GLY A 6 11.08 10.06 -6.82
N TRP A 7 11.04 11.15 -7.58
CA TRP A 7 9.77 11.71 -8.06
C TRP A 7 9.03 10.78 -9.03
N LEU A 8 9.75 10.02 -9.87
CA LEU A 8 9.12 9.02 -10.74
C LEU A 8 8.46 7.91 -9.92
N TRP A 9 9.06 7.55 -8.79
CA TRP A 9 8.51 6.57 -7.86
C TRP A 9 7.24 7.09 -7.21
N ILE A 10 7.22 8.34 -6.75
CA ILE A 10 6.00 8.96 -6.19
C ILE A 10 4.87 8.99 -7.23
N ILE A 11 5.17 9.38 -8.48
CA ILE A 11 4.17 9.37 -9.55
C ILE A 11 3.62 7.95 -9.79
N ALA A 12 4.49 6.95 -9.88
CA ALA A 12 4.08 5.56 -10.05
C ALA A 12 3.22 5.06 -8.88
N ALA A 13 3.58 5.43 -7.64
CA ALA A 13 2.80 5.09 -6.44
C ALA A 13 1.38 5.68 -6.49
N LEU A 14 1.24 6.94 -6.92
CA LEU A 14 -0.07 7.58 -7.07
C LEU A 14 -0.92 6.91 -8.14
N VAL A 15 -0.34 6.57 -9.29
CA VAL A 15 -1.04 5.83 -10.35
C VAL A 15 -1.53 4.47 -9.82
N LEU A 16 -0.68 3.74 -9.10
CA LEU A 16 -1.06 2.46 -8.49
C LEU A 16 -2.20 2.63 -7.46
N ALA A 17 -2.16 3.67 -6.64
CA ALA A 17 -3.23 3.96 -5.69
C ALA A 17 -4.57 4.28 -6.40
N VAL A 18 -4.52 4.99 -7.52
CA VAL A 18 -5.72 5.24 -8.34
C VAL A 18 -6.24 3.95 -8.98
N LEU A 19 -5.36 3.05 -9.42
CA LEU A 19 -5.77 1.76 -10.01
C LEU A 19 -6.54 0.87 -9.02
N GLU A 20 -6.23 0.96 -7.72
CA GLU A 20 -6.96 0.23 -6.67
C GLU A 20 -8.46 0.57 -6.64
N LEU A 21 -8.87 1.81 -7.00
CA LEU A 21 -10.29 2.20 -7.04
C LEU A 21 -11.11 1.36 -8.02
N PHE A 22 -10.49 0.80 -9.07
CA PHE A 22 -11.17 -0.01 -10.07
C PHE A 22 -11.20 -1.50 -9.71
N ALA A 23 -10.27 -1.97 -8.88
CA ALA A 23 -10.11 -3.39 -8.52
C ALA A 23 -9.72 -3.52 -7.04
N PRO A 24 -10.71 -3.42 -6.12
CA PRO A 24 -10.45 -3.44 -4.69
C PRO A 24 -10.01 -4.84 -4.23
N GLY A 25 -8.74 -4.97 -3.87
CA GLY A 25 -8.12 -6.22 -3.42
C GLY A 25 -6.94 -6.03 -2.45
N TRP A 26 -6.62 -4.78 -2.09
CA TRP A 26 -5.47 -4.34 -1.28
C TRP A 26 -4.10 -4.56 -1.94
N ILE A 27 -4.06 -5.16 -3.13
CA ILE A 27 -2.82 -5.52 -3.82
C ILE A 27 -2.12 -4.27 -4.35
N PHE A 28 -2.84 -3.40 -5.08
CA PHE A 28 -2.24 -2.18 -5.61
C PHE A 28 -1.95 -1.19 -4.48
N MET A 29 -2.78 -1.15 -3.44
CA MET A 29 -2.54 -0.33 -2.24
C MET A 29 -1.21 -0.68 -1.55
N GLY A 30 -0.91 -1.99 -1.39
CA GLY A 30 0.34 -2.45 -0.78
C GLY A 30 1.58 -2.11 -1.63
N ILE A 31 1.47 -2.25 -2.95
CA ILE A 31 2.54 -1.89 -3.89
C ILE A 31 2.73 -0.37 -3.92
N ALA A 32 1.65 0.41 -4.02
CA ALA A 32 1.68 1.86 -4.02
C ALA A 32 2.38 2.41 -2.78
N ALA A 33 2.06 1.88 -1.60
CA ALA A 33 2.72 2.27 -0.35
C ALA A 33 4.23 1.95 -0.35
N ALA A 34 4.62 0.75 -0.80
CA ALA A 34 6.04 0.38 -0.88
C ALA A 34 6.83 1.26 -1.86
N VAL A 35 6.28 1.49 -3.06
CA VAL A 35 6.88 2.35 -4.09
C VAL A 35 6.96 3.79 -3.59
N GLY A 36 5.92 4.29 -2.90
CA GLY A 36 5.91 5.62 -2.31
C GLY A 36 6.99 5.80 -1.24
N LEU A 37 7.12 4.83 -0.33
CA LEU A 37 8.17 4.83 0.69
C LEU A 37 9.57 4.79 0.09
N MET A 38 9.80 3.95 -0.93
CA MET A 38 11.09 3.93 -1.63
C MET A 38 11.35 5.25 -2.37
N GLY A 39 10.32 5.86 -2.97
CA GLY A 39 10.43 7.19 -3.57
C GLY A 39 10.88 8.26 -2.57
N LEU A 40 10.33 8.25 -1.35
CA LEU A 40 10.77 9.15 -0.27
C LEU A 40 12.22 8.87 0.18
N LEU A 41 12.62 7.60 0.25
CA LEU A 41 14.00 7.21 0.58
C LEU A 41 15.01 7.67 -0.51
N LEU A 42 14.61 7.63 -1.78
CA LEU A 42 15.40 8.15 -2.89
C LEU A 42 15.48 9.68 -2.87
N ILE A 43 14.38 10.37 -2.59
CA ILE A 43 14.35 11.86 -2.50
C ILE A 43 15.19 12.34 -1.31
N SER A 44 15.14 11.65 -0.17
CA SER A 44 15.91 12.02 1.03
C SER A 44 17.41 11.74 0.90
N GLY A 45 17.84 11.01 -0.13
CA GLY A 45 19.25 10.66 -0.36
C GLY A 45 19.80 9.60 0.60
N ILE A 46 18.96 9.03 1.48
CA ILE A 46 19.35 7.97 2.42
C ILE A 46 19.64 6.66 1.66
N TRP A 47 18.91 6.44 0.56
CA TRP A 47 19.09 5.25 -0.26
C TRP A 47 20.16 5.44 -1.33
N SER A 48 21.28 4.73 -1.19
CA SER A 48 22.45 4.83 -2.09
C SER A 48 22.65 3.60 -2.99
N ALA A 49 21.77 2.60 -2.90
CA ALA A 49 21.92 1.37 -3.66
C ALA A 49 21.51 1.52 -5.14
N GLY A 50 22.01 0.60 -5.97
CA GLY A 50 21.65 0.54 -7.38
C GLY A 50 20.20 0.11 -7.63
N LEU A 51 19.73 0.31 -8.87
CA LEU A 51 18.38 -0.06 -9.30
C LEU A 51 17.99 -1.52 -8.98
N PRO A 52 18.85 -2.54 -9.18
CA PRO A 52 18.48 -3.93 -8.89
C PRO A 52 18.09 -4.15 -7.42
N LEU A 53 18.89 -3.63 -6.48
CA LEU A 53 18.60 -3.78 -5.05
C LEU A 53 17.36 -2.98 -4.64
N THR A 54 17.20 -1.79 -5.21
CA THR A 54 16.03 -0.93 -4.98
C THR A 54 14.73 -1.66 -5.33
N LEU A 55 14.69 -2.36 -6.46
CA LEU A 55 13.52 -3.15 -6.89
C LEU A 55 13.27 -4.36 -5.97
N VAL A 56 14.32 -5.10 -5.59
CA VAL A 56 14.19 -6.25 -4.67
C VAL A 56 13.63 -5.82 -3.33
N VAL A 57 14.18 -4.75 -2.73
CA VAL A 57 13.70 -4.24 -1.44
C VAL A 57 12.27 -3.74 -1.54
N THR A 58 11.93 -3.04 -2.63
CA THR A 58 10.55 -2.58 -2.86
C THR A 58 9.58 -3.75 -2.99
N ALA A 59 9.97 -4.82 -3.69
CA ALA A 59 9.13 -6.02 -3.85
C ALA A 59 8.88 -6.70 -2.51
N VAL A 60 9.92 -6.88 -1.68
CA VAL A 60 9.77 -7.44 -0.33
C VAL A 60 8.88 -6.54 0.54
N LEU A 61 9.13 -5.22 0.51
CA LEU A 61 8.35 -4.23 1.26
C LEU A 61 6.87 -4.25 0.85
N SER A 62 6.56 -4.42 -0.43
CA SER A 62 5.18 -4.51 -0.92
C SER A 62 4.44 -5.72 -0.34
N GLY A 63 5.11 -6.87 -0.26
CA GLY A 63 4.53 -8.08 0.34
C GLY A 63 4.27 -7.91 1.84
N VAL A 64 5.20 -7.27 2.56
CA VAL A 64 5.05 -6.96 3.99
C VAL A 64 3.90 -5.99 4.22
N ILE A 65 3.84 -4.89 3.48
CA ILE A 65 2.77 -3.89 3.63
C ILE A 65 1.42 -4.50 3.28
N TRP A 66 1.32 -5.25 2.18
CA TRP A 66 0.09 -5.97 1.82
C TRP A 66 -0.37 -6.89 2.94
N LEU A 67 0.54 -7.65 3.55
CA LEU A 67 0.22 -8.56 4.65
C LEU A 67 -0.29 -7.80 5.89
N ILE A 68 0.31 -6.66 6.21
CA ILE A 68 -0.13 -5.77 7.30
C ILE A 68 -1.53 -5.23 7.01
N LEU A 69 -1.74 -4.65 5.83
CA LEU A 69 -3.03 -4.09 5.40
C LEU A 69 -4.13 -5.15 5.45
N ARG A 70 -3.86 -6.36 4.96
CA ARG A 70 -4.82 -7.47 4.98
C ARG A 70 -5.19 -7.91 6.40
N ARG A 71 -4.27 -7.81 7.36
CA ARG A 71 -4.57 -8.12 8.77
C ARG A 71 -5.37 -7.01 9.47
N VAL A 72 -5.06 -5.75 9.19
CA VAL A 72 -5.72 -4.60 9.83
C VAL A 72 -7.10 -4.33 9.24
N ALA A 73 -7.29 -4.51 7.93
CA ALA A 73 -8.58 -4.33 7.26
C ALA A 73 -9.55 -5.51 7.48
N GLY A 74 -9.09 -6.63 8.03
CA GLY A 74 -9.87 -7.85 8.22
C GLY A 74 -10.82 -7.80 9.42
N VAL A 75 -12.09 -7.49 9.13
CA VAL A 75 -13.31 -7.85 9.89
C VAL A 75 -13.51 -7.17 11.26
N ASN A 76 -14.21 -6.04 11.24
CA ASN A 76 -15.03 -5.61 12.39
C ASN A 76 -16.17 -6.61 12.60
N LYS A 77 -15.93 -7.68 13.35
CA LYS A 77 -16.95 -8.70 13.72
C LYS A 77 -18.14 -8.15 14.53
N GLY A 78 -18.11 -6.87 14.91
CA GLY A 78 -19.11 -6.25 15.80
C GLY A 78 -20.23 -5.47 15.11
N GLN A 79 -20.31 -5.44 13.78
CA GLN A 79 -21.27 -4.55 13.09
C GLN A 79 -22.64 -5.16 12.78
N VAL A 80 -22.95 -6.35 13.32
CA VAL A 80 -24.33 -6.84 13.37
C VAL A 80 -24.84 -6.58 14.78
N ARG A 81 -25.43 -5.40 14.99
CA ARG A 81 -26.23 -5.13 16.19
C ARG A 81 -27.54 -5.90 16.01
N ILE A 82 -27.61 -7.10 16.57
CA ILE A 82 -28.87 -7.84 16.67
C ILE A 82 -29.74 -7.06 17.67
N TRP A 83 -30.77 -6.40 17.15
CA TRP A 83 -31.78 -5.74 17.96
C TRP A 83 -32.82 -6.79 18.32
N ASP A 84 -32.77 -7.30 19.56
CA ASP A 84 -33.80 -8.22 20.09
C ASP A 84 -35.04 -7.47 20.63
N ARG A 85 -35.07 -6.14 20.53
CA ARG A 85 -36.23 -5.35 20.93
C ARG A 85 -37.18 -5.25 19.74
N ASP A 86 -38.32 -5.92 19.85
CA ASP A 86 -39.40 -5.80 18.89
C ASP A 86 -39.86 -4.33 18.82
N ILE A 87 -40.15 -3.84 17.63
CA ILE A 87 -40.52 -2.43 17.38
C ILE A 87 -41.97 -2.15 17.80
N ASN A 88 -42.70 -3.21 18.15
CA ASN A 88 -44.13 -3.21 18.47
C ASN A 88 -44.47 -3.31 19.97
N ASP A 89 -43.47 -3.40 20.85
CA ASP A 89 -43.62 -3.35 22.32
C ASP A 89 -42.98 -2.08 22.92
#